data_AF-A0A1C5UHK3-F1
#
_entry.id   AF-A0A1C5UHK3-F1
#
_cell.length_a   1.000
_cell.length_b   1.000
_cell.length_c   1.000
_cell.angle_alpha   90.00
_cell.angle_beta   90.00
_cell.angle_gamma   90.00
#
_symmetry.space_group_name_H-M   'P 1'
#
loop_
_entity.id
_entity.type
_entity.pdbx_description
1 polymer ?
#
loop_
_entity_poly.entity_id
_entity_poly.type
_entity_poly.pdbx_seq_one_letter_code
_entity_poly.pdbx_strand_id
1 'polypeptide(L)'
;MKIKKGWYALFTAPLMIMFCIIVIIPFFTGMGYSLVSWDGLAKSEKVFVGLSNYAKIFSDKQFLTSLVRTTLFTLITVVIVNVLALAFAVLVTTKLKVRNVARTMLFLPYLIGGLILGYIWQYVLGDAMSTIGDMTGLTNIFFNWLVNKKMAFCAMIVVSTWQMAGYMMIVYIAGLEAISDDVIEAAEVDGAGFWRTLINIKLPLIMSSITINMSVLNIIQLFQDL
;
A
#
# COMPACT_ATOMS: atom_id res chain seq x y z
N MET A 1 15.40 37.67 -11.35
CA MET A 1 16.00 36.46 -11.95
C MET A 1 15.10 35.95 -13.09
N LYS A 2 15.35 36.35 -14.35
CA LYS A 2 14.54 35.89 -15.50
C LYS A 2 14.99 34.48 -15.86
N ILE A 3 14.35 33.48 -15.26
CA ILE A 3 14.67 32.09 -15.56
C ILE A 3 14.26 31.82 -17.02
N LYS A 4 15.26 31.54 -17.86
CA LYS A 4 15.06 31.34 -19.30
C LYS A 4 14.30 30.02 -19.50
N LYS A 5 13.00 30.11 -19.83
CA LYS A 5 12.07 28.99 -20.07
C LYS A 5 12.64 27.84 -20.92
N GLY A 6 13.60 28.11 -21.81
CA GLY A 6 14.28 27.10 -22.62
C GLY A 6 15.09 26.08 -21.83
N TRP A 7 15.69 26.45 -20.70
CA TRP A 7 16.42 25.49 -19.85
C TRP A 7 15.48 24.53 -19.13
N TYR A 8 14.34 25.04 -18.63
CA TYR A 8 13.31 24.17 -18.06
C TYR A 8 12.82 23.15 -19.09
N ALA A 9 12.49 23.60 -20.30
CA ALA A 9 12.05 22.72 -21.37
C ALA A 9 13.10 21.64 -21.70
N LEU A 10 14.39 22.00 -21.77
CA LEU A 10 15.46 21.04 -22.06
C LEU A 10 15.60 19.97 -20.95
N PHE A 11 15.45 20.35 -19.68
CA PHE A 11 15.54 19.40 -18.56
C PHE A 11 14.25 18.59 -18.35
N THR A 12 13.08 19.13 -18.68
CA THR A 12 11.80 18.42 -18.52
C THR A 12 11.42 17.59 -19.75
N ALA A 13 11.88 17.96 -20.96
CA ALA A 13 11.45 17.32 -22.20
C ALA A 13 11.77 15.81 -22.26
N PRO A 14 12.99 15.32 -21.91
CA PRO A 14 13.28 13.89 -21.94
C PRO A 14 12.35 13.09 -21.01
N LEU A 15 12.09 13.63 -19.82
CA LEU A 15 11.19 13.01 -18.84
C LEU A 15 9.74 13.00 -19.34
N MET A 16 9.26 14.10 -19.92
CA MET A 16 7.92 14.16 -20.52
C MET A 16 7.76 13.21 -21.71
N ILE A 17 8.79 13.09 -22.57
CA ILE A 17 8.77 12.14 -23.70
C ILE A 17 8.67 10.71 -23.18
N MET A 18 9.53 10.34 -22.21
CA MET A 18 9.48 9.02 -21.60
C MET A 18 8.13 8.73 -20.94
N PHE A 19 7.58 9.70 -20.21
CA PHE A 19 6.25 9.60 -19.60
C PHE A 19 5.16 9.38 -20.67
N CYS A 20 5.21 10.11 -21.77
CA CYS A 20 4.26 9.92 -22.87
C CYS A 20 4.36 8.51 -23.47
N ILE A 21 5.57 8.02 -23.73
CA ILE A 21 5.79 6.73 -24.38
C ILE A 21 5.42 5.56 -23.47
N ILE A 22 5.75 5.64 -22.17
CA ILE A 22 5.61 4.51 -21.24
C ILE A 22 4.24 4.52 -20.54
N VAL A 23 3.63 5.69 -20.33
CA VAL A 23 2.37 5.81 -19.59
C VAL A 23 1.22 6.18 -20.52
N ILE A 24 1.33 7.31 -21.22
CA ILE A 24 0.20 7.88 -21.95
C ILE A 24 -0.18 7.03 -23.17
N ILE A 25 0.79 6.62 -23.99
CA ILE A 25 0.52 5.81 -25.18
C ILE A 25 -0.11 4.46 -24.77
N PRO A 26 0.48 3.65 -23.86
CA PRO A 26 -0.12 2.41 -23.41
C PRO A 26 -1.53 2.59 -22.83
N PHE A 27 -1.75 3.64 -22.05
CA PHE A 27 -3.07 3.97 -21.50
C PHE A 27 -4.14 4.12 -22.59
N PHE A 28 -3.88 4.96 -23.60
CA PHE A 28 -4.84 5.16 -24.70
C PHE A 28 -4.96 3.94 -25.61
N THR A 29 -3.88 3.18 -25.84
CA THR A 29 -3.98 1.93 -26.59
C THR A 29 -4.80 0.87 -25.86
N GLY A 30 -4.68 0.77 -24.54
CA GLY A 30 -5.49 -0.11 -23.70
C GLY A 30 -6.97 0.28 -23.73
N MET A 31 -7.27 1.59 -23.70
CA MET A 31 -8.64 2.09 -23.94
C MET A 31 -9.16 1.74 -25.33
N GLY A 32 -8.31 1.76 -26.37
CA GLY A 32 -8.69 1.29 -27.70
C GLY A 32 -8.99 -0.21 -27.70
N TYR A 33 -8.17 -1.02 -27.03
CA TYR A 33 -8.37 -2.47 -26.93
C TYR A 33 -9.60 -2.87 -26.13
N SER A 34 -10.03 -2.08 -25.14
CA SER A 34 -11.25 -2.38 -24.40
C SER A 34 -12.53 -2.31 -25.26
N LEU A 35 -12.48 -1.62 -26.41
CA LEU A 35 -13.60 -1.48 -27.37
C LEU A 35 -13.59 -2.56 -28.46
N VAL A 36 -12.62 -3.47 -28.43
CA VAL A 36 -12.40 -4.48 -29.47
C VAL A 36 -12.49 -5.87 -28.86
N SER A 37 -13.10 -6.82 -29.57
CA SER A 37 -13.02 -8.24 -29.26
C SER A 37 -11.70 -8.78 -29.81
N TRP A 38 -10.75 -9.05 -28.92
CA TRP A 38 -9.43 -9.57 -29.26
C TRP A 38 -8.89 -10.46 -28.14
N ASP A 39 -8.27 -11.58 -28.49
CA ASP A 39 -7.72 -12.59 -27.57
C ASP A 39 -6.23 -12.35 -27.23
N GLY A 40 -5.65 -11.24 -27.72
CA GLY A 40 -4.24 -10.90 -27.50
C GLY A 40 -3.27 -11.56 -28.47
N LEU A 41 -3.73 -12.42 -29.38
CA LEU A 41 -2.87 -13.11 -30.33
C LEU A 41 -2.68 -12.30 -31.61
N ALA A 42 -1.45 -12.26 -32.12
CA ALA A 42 -1.10 -11.49 -33.32
C ALA A 42 -1.85 -11.94 -34.59
N LYS A 43 -2.37 -13.17 -34.61
CA LYS A 43 -3.13 -13.74 -35.74
C LYS A 43 -4.63 -13.50 -35.67
N SER A 44 -5.15 -13.04 -34.53
CA SER A 44 -6.58 -12.87 -34.33
C SER A 44 -7.02 -11.48 -34.79
N GLU A 45 -8.13 -11.43 -35.54
CA GLU A 45 -8.67 -10.17 -36.04
C GLU A 45 -9.23 -9.32 -34.89
N LYS A 46 -8.95 -8.02 -34.94
CA LYS A 46 -9.45 -7.04 -33.98
C LYS A 46 -10.82 -6.54 -34.43
N VAL A 47 -11.89 -7.14 -33.91
CA VAL A 47 -13.27 -6.74 -34.24
C VAL A 47 -13.75 -5.64 -33.30
N PHE A 48 -14.12 -4.47 -33.80
CA PHE A 48 -14.69 -3.41 -32.97
C PHE A 48 -16.08 -3.79 -32.47
N VAL A 49 -16.26 -3.83 -31.16
CA VAL A 49 -17.51 -4.27 -30.50
C VAL A 49 -18.08 -3.20 -29.55
N GLY A 50 -17.55 -1.98 -29.62
CA GLY A 50 -17.99 -0.85 -28.80
C GLY A 50 -17.95 -1.15 -27.31
N LEU A 51 -19.05 -0.87 -26.60
CA LEU A 51 -19.14 -1.06 -25.15
C LEU A 51 -19.57 -2.47 -24.70
N SER A 52 -19.70 -3.44 -25.63
CA SER A 52 -20.19 -4.77 -25.29
C SER A 52 -19.31 -5.53 -24.30
N ASN A 53 -17.98 -5.32 -24.34
CA ASN A 53 -17.03 -5.87 -23.37
C ASN A 53 -17.36 -5.41 -21.93
N TYR A 54 -17.74 -4.13 -21.77
CA TYR A 54 -18.15 -3.60 -20.47
C TYR A 54 -19.48 -4.21 -20.01
N ALA A 55 -20.49 -4.32 -20.88
CA ALA A 55 -21.76 -4.95 -20.53
C ALA A 55 -21.57 -6.43 -20.09
N LYS A 56 -20.67 -7.15 -20.78
CA LYS A 56 -20.32 -8.54 -20.47
C LYS A 56 -19.64 -8.66 -19.10
N ILE A 57 -18.70 -7.77 -18.77
CA ILE A 57 -17.95 -7.85 -17.50
C ILE A 57 -18.86 -7.64 -16.28
N PHE A 58 -19.84 -6.74 -16.38
CA PHE A 58 -20.80 -6.49 -15.29
C PHE A 58 -21.83 -7.62 -15.12
N SER A 59 -21.95 -8.53 -16.09
CA SER A 59 -22.80 -9.72 -15.99
C SER A 59 -22.02 -10.97 -15.56
N ASP A 60 -20.69 -10.88 -15.47
CA ASP A 60 -19.82 -11.99 -15.10
C ASP A 60 -19.72 -12.12 -13.57
N LYS A 61 -20.32 -13.20 -13.04
CA LYS A 61 -20.32 -13.49 -11.60
C LYS A 61 -18.91 -13.69 -11.03
N GLN A 62 -17.99 -14.25 -11.81
CA GLN A 62 -16.62 -14.49 -11.37
C GLN A 62 -15.88 -13.15 -11.27
N PHE A 63 -16.03 -12.29 -12.27
CA PHE A 63 -15.48 -10.93 -12.23
C PHE A 63 -16.01 -10.14 -11.02
N LEU A 64 -17.33 -10.10 -10.84
CA LEU A 64 -17.94 -9.37 -9.71
C LEU A 64 -17.47 -9.92 -8.35
N THR A 65 -17.34 -11.23 -8.22
CA THR A 65 -16.83 -11.85 -6.98
C THR A 65 -15.38 -11.46 -6.72
N SER A 66 -14.53 -11.46 -7.75
CA SER A 66 -13.14 -11.02 -7.64
C SER A 66 -13.06 -9.53 -7.32
N LEU A 67 -13.84 -8.69 -7.99
CA LEU A 67 -13.90 -7.24 -7.75
C LEU A 67 -14.25 -6.94 -6.29
N VAL A 68 -15.27 -7.61 -5.73
CA VAL A 68 -15.65 -7.43 -4.32
C VAL A 68 -14.54 -7.89 -3.38
N ARG A 69 -13.87 -9.02 -3.66
CA ARG A 69 -12.77 -9.52 -2.83
C ARG A 69 -11.56 -8.59 -2.85
N THR A 70 -11.16 -8.12 -4.02
CA THR A 70 -10.06 -7.15 -4.16
C THR A 70 -10.42 -5.84 -3.47
N THR A 71 -11.64 -5.31 -3.69
CA THR A 71 -12.07 -4.08 -3.01
C THR A 71 -12.06 -4.24 -1.49
N LEU A 72 -12.56 -5.35 -0.97
CA LEU A 72 -12.57 -5.63 0.46
C LEU A 72 -11.15 -5.78 1.01
N PHE A 73 -10.28 -6.49 0.28
CA PHE A 73 -8.87 -6.62 0.61
C PHE A 73 -8.18 -5.26 0.69
N THR A 74 -8.38 -4.42 -0.32
CA THR A 74 -7.79 -3.09 -0.41
C THR A 74 -8.25 -2.22 0.77
N LEU A 75 -9.57 -2.08 0.96
CA LEU A 75 -10.12 -1.24 2.02
C LEU A 75 -9.65 -1.66 3.41
N ILE A 76 -9.67 -2.97 3.71
CA ILE A 76 -9.19 -3.48 5.00
C ILE A 76 -7.70 -3.21 5.17
N THR A 77 -6.89 -3.53 4.15
CA THR A 77 -5.43 -3.38 4.23
C THR A 77 -5.02 -1.91 4.34
N VAL A 78 -5.62 -1.00 3.58
CA VAL A 78 -5.36 0.45 3.68
C VAL A 78 -5.61 0.96 5.09
N VAL A 79 -6.74 0.59 5.70
CA VAL A 79 -7.08 1.03 7.06
C VAL A 79 -6.07 0.47 8.07
N ILE A 80 -5.81 -0.84 8.05
CA ILE A 80 -4.91 -1.47 9.02
C ILE A 80 -3.48 -0.93 8.87
N VAL A 81 -2.99 -0.79 7.64
CA VAL A 81 -1.65 -0.23 7.37
C VAL A 81 -1.53 1.17 7.94
N ASN A 82 -2.51 2.05 7.72
CA ASN A 82 -2.45 3.41 8.25
C ASN A 82 -2.43 3.45 9.77
N VAL A 83 -3.28 2.64 10.42
CA VAL A 83 -3.34 2.56 11.88
C VAL A 83 -2.00 2.06 12.44
N LEU A 84 -1.45 0.97 11.89
CA LEU A 84 -0.18 0.43 12.37
C LEU A 84 1.01 1.35 12.05
N ALA A 85 1.05 1.93 10.85
CA ALA A 85 2.09 2.87 10.45
C ALA A 85 2.13 4.10 11.36
N LEU A 86 0.96 4.66 11.68
CA LEU A 86 0.83 5.78 12.60
C LEU A 86 1.25 5.38 14.03
N ALA A 87 0.82 4.21 14.51
CA ALA A 87 1.21 3.70 15.82
C ALA A 87 2.74 3.53 15.92
N PHE A 88 3.37 2.94 14.90
CA PHE A 88 4.82 2.82 14.82
C PHE A 88 5.50 4.18 14.75
N ALA A 89 4.99 5.12 13.96
CA ALA A 89 5.56 6.46 13.83
C ALA A 89 5.53 7.20 15.18
N VAL A 90 4.40 7.16 15.89
CA VAL A 90 4.29 7.76 17.22
C VAL A 90 5.29 7.12 18.17
N LEU A 91 5.42 5.79 18.17
CA LEU A 91 6.36 5.05 19.02
C LEU A 91 7.81 5.47 18.77
N VAL A 92 8.26 5.46 17.51
CA VAL A 92 9.67 5.74 17.15
C VAL A 92 10.01 7.23 17.09
N THR A 93 9.03 8.12 17.25
CA THR A 93 9.25 9.58 17.38
C THR A 93 9.28 10.04 18.84
N THR A 94 9.04 9.15 19.81
CA THR A 94 9.30 9.43 21.23
C THR A 94 10.81 9.53 21.54
N LYS A 95 11.16 9.88 22.79
CA LYS A 95 12.55 9.95 23.30
C LYS A 95 13.22 8.56 23.45
N LEU A 96 12.91 7.62 22.57
CA LEU A 96 13.45 6.27 22.51
C LEU A 96 14.94 6.30 22.08
N LYS A 97 15.81 5.65 22.86
CA LYS A 97 17.27 5.56 22.58
C LYS A 97 17.57 4.75 21.31
N VAL A 98 16.74 3.75 21.01
CA VAL A 98 16.91 2.83 19.86
C VAL A 98 16.10 3.23 18.63
N ARG A 99 15.61 4.48 18.56
CA ARG A 99 14.65 4.90 17.51
C ARG A 99 15.15 4.65 16.08
N ASN A 100 16.43 4.93 15.81
CA ASN A 100 16.99 4.79 14.46
C ASN A 100 17.04 3.33 14.04
N VAL A 101 17.41 2.44 14.96
CA VAL A 101 17.42 1.01 14.71
C VAL A 101 15.99 0.48 14.51
N ALA A 102 15.04 0.92 15.34
CA ALA A 102 13.63 0.55 15.19
C ALA A 102 13.06 1.03 13.84
N ARG A 103 13.34 2.27 13.42
CA ARG A 103 12.95 2.80 12.10
C ARG A 103 13.47 1.90 10.97
N THR A 104 14.75 1.53 11.02
CA THR A 104 15.36 0.64 10.02
C THR A 104 14.72 -0.74 10.01
N MET A 105 14.56 -1.39 11.17
CA MET A 105 13.98 -2.74 11.24
C MET A 105 12.53 -2.77 10.77
N LEU A 106 11.73 -1.76 11.11
CA LEU A 106 10.33 -1.68 10.69
C LEU A 106 10.20 -1.37 9.20
N PHE A 107 11.16 -0.65 8.60
CA PHE A 107 11.19 -0.34 7.18
C PHE A 107 11.76 -1.48 6.30
N LEU A 108 12.66 -2.29 6.86
CA LEU A 108 13.34 -3.38 6.15
C LEU A 108 12.41 -4.32 5.34
N PRO A 109 11.22 -4.72 5.83
CA PRO A 109 10.30 -5.58 5.09
C PRO A 109 9.94 -5.07 3.70
N TYR A 110 9.79 -3.76 3.56
CA TYR A 110 9.44 -3.13 2.29
C TYR A 110 10.52 -3.27 1.22
N LEU A 111 11.79 -3.46 1.64
CA LEU A 111 12.91 -3.61 0.72
C LEU A 111 13.03 -5.02 0.13
N ILE A 112 12.27 -5.98 0.65
CA ILE A 112 12.26 -7.36 0.15
C ILE A 112 11.44 -7.40 -1.14
N GLY A 113 12.02 -7.95 -2.21
CA GLY A 113 11.31 -8.14 -3.48
C GLY A 113 10.09 -9.04 -3.33
N GLY A 114 8.98 -8.68 -3.99
CA GLY A 114 7.67 -9.34 -3.80
C GLY A 114 7.67 -10.86 -3.99
N LEU A 115 8.44 -11.38 -4.95
CA LEU A 115 8.55 -12.82 -5.18
C LEU A 115 9.22 -13.56 -4.01
N ILE A 116 10.36 -13.03 -3.52
CA ILE A 116 11.08 -13.60 -2.38
C ILE A 116 10.20 -13.53 -1.12
N LEU A 117 9.53 -12.39 -0.92
CA LEU A 117 8.60 -12.18 0.17
C LEU A 117 7.48 -13.22 0.17
N GLY A 118 6.89 -13.46 -1.01
CA GLY A 118 5.85 -14.46 -1.22
C GLY A 118 6.29 -15.85 -0.82
N TYR A 119 7.49 -16.28 -1.25
CA TYR A 119 8.01 -17.61 -0.88
C TYR A 119 8.33 -17.75 0.61
N ILE A 120 8.92 -16.72 1.23
CA ILE A 120 9.20 -16.73 2.67
C ILE A 120 7.88 -16.90 3.44
N TRP A 121 6.89 -16.06 3.16
CA TRP A 121 5.62 -16.12 3.88
C TRP A 121 4.77 -17.32 3.52
N GLN A 122 4.89 -17.86 2.30
CA GLN A 122 4.27 -19.13 1.93
C GLN A 122 4.80 -20.27 2.79
N TYR A 123 6.11 -20.35 2.99
CA TYR A 123 6.73 -21.34 3.87
C TYR A 123 6.34 -21.12 5.34
N VAL A 124 6.41 -19.87 5.81
CA VAL A 124 6.08 -19.51 7.20
C VAL A 124 4.63 -19.88 7.55
N LEU A 125 3.66 -19.44 6.73
CA LEU A 125 2.22 -19.65 6.98
C LEU A 125 1.71 -21.04 6.55
N GLY A 126 2.55 -21.80 5.86
CA GLY A 126 2.29 -23.19 5.48
C GLY A 126 2.97 -24.17 6.44
N ASP A 127 4.15 -24.63 6.03
CA ASP A 127 4.86 -25.74 6.66
C ASP A 127 5.38 -25.38 8.05
N ALA A 128 5.90 -24.16 8.26
CA ALA A 128 6.44 -23.76 9.56
C ALA A 128 5.32 -23.65 10.61
N MET A 129 4.19 -23.01 10.28
CA MET A 129 3.02 -22.98 11.17
C MET A 129 2.49 -24.37 11.48
N SER A 130 2.41 -25.26 10.50
CA SER A 130 1.92 -26.63 10.73
C SER A 130 2.86 -27.41 11.66
N THR A 131 4.17 -27.29 11.45
CA THR A 131 5.19 -27.93 12.29
C THR A 131 5.13 -27.42 13.74
N ILE A 132 4.95 -26.10 13.94
CA ILE A 132 4.77 -25.53 15.27
C ILE A 132 3.51 -26.09 15.94
N GLY A 133 2.41 -26.23 15.18
CA GLY A 133 1.18 -26.85 15.68
C GLY A 133 1.38 -28.28 16.15
N ASP A 134 2.07 -29.09 15.36
CA ASP A 134 2.35 -30.49 15.68
C ASP A 134 3.27 -30.64 16.90
N MET A 135 4.28 -29.78 17.03
CA MET A 135 5.20 -29.79 18.17
C MET A 135 4.55 -29.32 19.48
N THR A 136 3.66 -28.34 19.41
CA THR A 136 3.03 -27.71 20.60
C THR A 136 1.70 -28.34 20.99
N GLY A 137 1.12 -29.16 20.12
CA GLY A 137 -0.24 -29.68 20.25
C GLY A 137 -1.34 -28.64 19.97
N LEU A 138 -0.98 -27.42 19.56
CA LEU A 138 -1.89 -26.30 19.29
C LEU A 138 -2.29 -26.26 17.80
N THR A 139 -2.65 -27.40 17.22
CA THR A 139 -2.98 -27.55 15.80
C THR A 139 -4.22 -26.75 15.36
N ASN A 140 -5.08 -26.35 16.29
CA ASN A 140 -6.22 -25.47 16.00
C ASN A 140 -5.81 -23.99 15.78
N ILE A 141 -4.63 -23.59 16.25
CA ILE A 141 -4.11 -22.21 16.15
C ILE A 141 -3.02 -22.14 15.09
N PHE A 142 -2.07 -23.07 15.18
CA PHE A 142 -0.94 -23.18 14.28
C PHE A 142 -1.20 -24.31 13.29
N PHE A 143 -1.71 -23.95 12.12
CA PHE A 143 -1.95 -24.84 11.00
C PHE A 143 -1.63 -24.11 9.69
N ASN A 144 -1.63 -24.82 8.57
CA ASN A 144 -1.44 -24.22 7.26
C ASN A 144 -2.61 -23.27 6.90
N TRP A 145 -2.39 -21.97 7.04
CA TRP A 145 -3.40 -20.95 6.75
C TRP A 145 -3.77 -20.90 5.27
N LEU A 146 -2.87 -21.33 4.37
CA LEU A 146 -3.03 -21.22 2.93
C LEU A 146 -4.04 -22.25 2.36
N VAL A 147 -4.31 -23.33 3.09
CA VAL A 147 -5.30 -24.35 2.69
C VAL A 147 -6.73 -23.87 2.95
N ASN A 148 -6.93 -22.95 3.89
CA ASN A 148 -8.26 -22.40 4.21
C ASN A 148 -8.47 -21.05 3.51
N LYS A 149 -9.50 -20.94 2.67
CA LYS A 149 -9.81 -19.70 1.92
C LYS A 149 -9.91 -18.44 2.79
N LYS A 150 -10.47 -18.54 4.01
CA LYS A 150 -10.59 -17.39 4.92
C LYS A 150 -9.24 -17.02 5.51
N MET A 151 -8.48 -18.01 5.98
CA MET A 151 -7.15 -17.75 6.57
C MET A 151 -6.14 -17.32 5.51
N ALA A 152 -6.23 -17.81 4.27
CA ALA A 152 -5.43 -17.33 3.15
C ALA A 152 -5.70 -15.85 2.85
N PHE A 153 -6.97 -15.41 2.94
CA PHE A 153 -7.31 -13.99 2.82
C PHE A 153 -6.74 -13.16 3.98
N CYS A 154 -6.85 -13.64 5.23
CA CYS A 154 -6.22 -13.01 6.38
C CYS A 154 -4.69 -12.96 6.27
N ALA A 155 -4.07 -14.03 5.76
CA ALA A 155 -2.63 -14.12 5.51
C ALA A 155 -2.15 -13.02 4.57
N MET A 156 -2.84 -12.83 3.44
CA MET A 156 -2.53 -11.74 2.52
C MET A 156 -2.60 -10.39 3.21
N ILE A 157 -3.66 -10.11 3.98
CA ILE A 157 -3.80 -8.84 4.70
C ILE A 157 -2.65 -8.64 5.69
N VAL A 158 -2.31 -9.66 6.49
CA VAL A 158 -1.25 -9.59 7.50
C VAL A 158 0.10 -9.32 6.85
N VAL A 159 0.45 -10.06 5.79
CA VAL A 159 1.74 -9.94 5.12
C VAL A 159 1.85 -8.60 4.39
N SER A 160 0.84 -8.20 3.62
CA SER A 160 0.82 -6.91 2.94
C SER A 160 0.84 -5.75 3.93
N THR A 161 0.13 -5.89 5.07
CA THR A 161 0.15 -4.89 6.12
C THR A 161 1.54 -4.75 6.72
N TRP A 162 2.17 -5.86 7.09
CA TRP A 162 3.50 -5.88 7.67
C TRP A 162 4.54 -5.26 6.72
N GLN A 163 4.47 -5.57 5.43
CA GLN A 163 5.35 -5.01 4.41
C GLN A 163 5.16 -3.50 4.25
N MET A 164 3.91 -3.03 4.19
CA MET A 164 3.59 -1.63 3.86
C MET A 164 3.63 -0.68 5.07
N ALA A 165 3.37 -1.18 6.28
CA ALA A 165 3.34 -0.35 7.49
C ALA A 165 4.68 0.36 7.74
N GLY A 166 5.79 -0.32 7.47
CA GLY A 166 7.14 0.25 7.59
C GLY A 166 7.40 1.43 6.67
N TYR A 167 6.99 1.32 5.40
CA TYR A 167 7.11 2.40 4.42
C TYR A 167 6.23 3.59 4.80
N MET A 168 4.95 3.33 5.10
CA MET A 168 3.97 4.38 5.42
C MET A 168 4.27 5.09 6.74
N MET A 169 4.94 4.41 7.67
CA MET A 169 5.43 5.00 8.92
C MET A 169 6.37 6.19 8.65
N ILE A 170 7.22 6.13 7.61
CA ILE A 170 8.19 7.20 7.32
C ILE A 170 7.48 8.51 6.98
N VAL A 171 6.40 8.45 6.21
CA VAL A 171 5.59 9.62 5.86
C VAL A 171 4.95 10.23 7.12
N TYR A 172 4.49 9.38 8.04
CA TYR A 172 3.96 9.84 9.33
C TYR A 172 5.06 10.43 10.23
N ILE A 173 6.26 9.86 10.25
CA ILE A 173 7.40 10.44 10.97
C ILE A 173 7.70 11.84 10.44
N ALA A 174 7.79 12.01 9.12
CA ALA A 174 8.02 13.32 8.51
C ALA A 174 6.94 14.34 8.88
N GLY A 175 5.67 13.93 8.91
CA GLY A 175 4.57 14.78 9.35
C GLY A 175 4.66 15.15 10.83
N LEU A 176 4.98 14.19 11.70
CA LEU A 176 5.12 14.41 13.14
C LEU A 176 6.33 15.27 13.50
N GLU A 177 7.45 15.10 12.80
CA GLU A 177 8.68 15.89 13.00
C GLU A 177 8.57 17.32 12.42
N ALA A 178 7.59 17.58 11.55
CA ALA A 178 7.31 18.93 11.02
C ALA A 178 6.49 19.81 11.99
N ILE A 179 5.94 19.24 13.07
CA ILE A 179 5.20 19.99 14.09
C ILE A 179 6.21 20.79 14.92
N SER A 180 5.95 22.10 15.10
CA SER A 180 6.80 22.96 15.95
C SER A 180 6.80 22.48 17.41
N ASP A 181 7.98 22.45 18.02
CA ASP A 181 8.15 22.12 19.45
C ASP A 181 7.38 23.11 20.35
N ASP A 182 7.28 24.38 19.97
CA ASP A 182 6.52 25.41 20.72
C ASP A 182 5.06 25.01 20.97
N VAL A 183 4.43 24.36 19.97
CA VAL A 183 3.03 23.90 20.07
C VAL A 183 2.90 22.74 21.05
N ILE A 184 3.92 21.88 21.11
CA ILE A 184 3.96 20.74 22.02
C ILE A 184 4.26 21.20 23.44
N GLU A 185 5.22 22.11 23.63
CA GLU A 185 5.54 22.70 24.93
C GLU A 185 4.37 23.49 25.52
N ALA A 186 3.69 24.30 24.71
CA ALA A 186 2.48 25.01 25.15
C ALA A 186 1.39 24.04 25.65
N ALA A 187 1.20 22.91 24.96
CA ALA A 187 0.26 21.89 25.40
C ALA A 187 0.67 21.22 26.72
N GLU A 188 1.97 21.01 26.95
CA GLU A 188 2.49 20.49 28.22
C GLU A 188 2.27 21.48 29.37
N VAL A 189 2.45 22.78 29.13
CA VAL A 189 2.16 23.86 30.10
C VAL A 189 0.66 23.91 30.46
N ASP A 190 -0.21 23.69 29.47
CA ASP A 190 -1.67 23.59 29.67
C ASP A 190 -2.10 22.26 30.34
N GLY A 191 -1.15 21.40 30.72
CA GLY A 191 -1.41 20.13 31.40
C GLY A 191 -2.01 19.04 30.49
N ALA A 192 -1.84 19.16 29.17
CA ALA A 192 -2.32 18.16 28.23
C ALA A 192 -1.48 16.87 28.34
N GLY A 193 -2.11 15.78 28.78
CA GLY A 193 -1.48 14.46 28.78
C GLY A 193 -1.29 13.87 27.38
N PHE A 194 -0.51 12.80 27.27
CA PHE A 194 -0.11 12.16 25.99
C PHE A 194 -1.27 11.94 25.00
N TRP A 195 -2.37 11.34 25.46
CA TRP A 195 -3.53 11.06 24.59
C TRP A 195 -4.23 12.33 24.11
N ARG A 196 -4.29 13.36 24.96
CA ARG A 196 -4.90 14.64 24.60
C ARG A 196 -4.05 15.37 23.56
N THR A 197 -2.73 15.38 23.73
CA THR A 197 -1.78 15.93 22.78
C THR A 197 -1.77 15.14 21.46
N LEU A 198 -1.84 13.81 21.51
CA LEU A 198 -1.89 12.99 20.31
C LEU A 198 -3.15 13.26 19.50
N ILE A 199 -4.33 13.13 20.12
CA ILE A 199 -5.62 13.17 19.42
C ILE A 199 -6.00 14.60 19.00
N ASN A 200 -5.80 15.59 19.88
CA ASN A 200 -6.30 16.94 19.63
C ASN A 200 -5.28 17.89 19.01
N ILE A 201 -4.00 17.53 18.98
CA ILE A 201 -2.93 18.41 18.45
C ILE A 201 -2.20 17.72 17.31
N LYS A 202 -1.57 16.56 17.57
CA LYS A 202 -0.75 15.89 16.56
C LYS A 202 -1.58 15.38 15.38
N LEU A 203 -2.68 14.65 15.62
CA LEU A 203 -3.51 14.10 14.54
C LEU A 203 -4.07 15.18 13.59
N PRO A 204 -4.68 16.28 14.07
CA PRO A 204 -5.13 17.36 13.19
C PRO A 204 -4.00 17.98 12.36
N LEU A 205 -2.83 18.19 12.95
CA LEU A 205 -1.69 18.82 12.28
C LEU A 205 -1.06 17.93 11.20
N ILE A 206 -1.15 16.60 11.32
CA ILE A 206 -0.62 15.65 10.32
C ILE A 206 -1.68 15.14 9.33
N MET A 207 -2.86 15.77 9.25
CA MET A 207 -3.93 15.35 8.33
C MET A 207 -3.48 15.33 6.85
N SER A 208 -2.53 16.18 6.48
CA SER A 208 -1.87 16.15 5.17
C SER A 208 -1.12 14.83 4.94
N SER A 209 -0.32 14.38 5.91
CA SER A 209 0.37 13.09 5.88
C SER A 209 -0.59 11.90 5.84
N ILE A 210 -1.71 11.96 6.59
CA ILE A 210 -2.76 10.93 6.55
C ILE A 210 -3.34 10.83 5.13
N THR A 211 -3.69 11.97 4.54
CA THR A 211 -4.28 12.03 3.18
C THR A 211 -3.32 11.50 2.12
N ILE A 212 -2.03 11.84 2.23
CA ILE A 212 -0.97 11.33 1.35
C ILE A 212 -0.89 9.80 1.48
N ASN A 213 -0.78 9.26 2.69
CA ASN A 213 -0.66 7.82 2.90
C ASN A 213 -1.89 7.06 2.40
N MET A 214 -3.09 7.55 2.66
CA MET A 214 -4.33 6.98 2.12
C MET A 214 -4.31 6.94 0.59
N SER A 215 -3.86 8.02 -0.06
CA SER A 215 -3.83 8.12 -1.53
C SER A 215 -2.78 7.19 -2.13
N VAL A 216 -1.55 7.22 -1.60
CA VAL A 216 -0.43 6.40 -2.08
C VAL A 216 -0.73 4.91 -1.89
N LEU A 217 -1.30 4.50 -0.75
CA LEU A 217 -1.65 3.11 -0.51
C LEU A 217 -2.72 2.60 -1.48
N ASN A 218 -3.78 3.38 -1.72
CA ASN A 218 -4.81 3.00 -2.68
C ASN A 218 -4.22 2.81 -4.08
N ILE A 219 -3.35 3.72 -4.51
CA ILE A 219 -2.64 3.61 -5.79
C ILE A 219 -1.81 2.31 -5.82
N ILE A 220 -0.94 2.09 -4.82
CA ILE A 220 -0.05 0.93 -4.81
C ILE A 220 -0.83 -0.39 -4.84
N GLN A 221 -1.89 -0.53 -4.04
CA GLN A 221 -2.70 -1.75 -4.02
C GLN A 221 -3.48 -1.96 -5.32
N LEU A 222 -3.93 -0.89 -5.98
CA LEU A 222 -4.55 -1.01 -7.30
C LEU A 222 -3.58 -1.51 -8.38
N PHE A 223 -2.28 -1.19 -8.28
CA PHE A 223 -1.28 -1.53 -9.30
C PHE A 223 -0.46 -2.80 -9.01
N GLN A 224 -0.31 -3.22 -7.75
CA GLN A 224 0.46 -4.42 -7.38
C GLN A 224 -0.36 -5.71 -7.45
N ASP A 225 -1.68 -5.62 -7.35
CA ASP A 225 -2.60 -6.77 -7.34
C ASP A 225 -3.28 -7.04 -8.71
N LEU A 226 -2.82 -6.37 -9.78
CA LEU A 226 -3.20 -6.57 -11.19
C LEU A 226 -2.08 -7.28 -11.97
#